data_AF-A0A938BDY8-F1
#
_entry.id   AF-A0A938BDY8-F1
#
_cell.length_a   1.000
_cell.length_b   1.000
_cell.length_c   1.000
_cell.angle_alpha   90.00
_cell.angle_beta   90.00
_cell.angle_gamma   90.00
#
_symmetry.space_group_name_H-M   'P 1'
#
loop_
_entity.id
_entity.type
_entity.pdbx_description
1 polymer ?
#
loop_
_entity_poly.entity_id
_entity_poly.type
_entity_poly.pdbx_seq_one_letter_code
_entity_poly.pdbx_strand_id
1 'polypeptide(L)'
;MALLACQTIGVDRFSTANIKSCEEYVRKMQRKLDKAVASGDVKRIRWYVHLLNKRSRAVKVLAVYHVTSENDGKYTAGVDSIAIKRNASKEVKDYQRRARRKEIDVQKKPSPIRRVFIPKSNGKTRPLGIPIISDRIVQDIIRMSIEPIAEYHFHDNSYGFRPKRSCHDAIGHLFSKLSKRDSPQWIIEGDLKGCFDNISHEHIIKTMFLWHIPKDIVEKVRKMFASPPRCKPFRRWHLLFCPTVRCPKRCHI
;
A
#
# COMPACT_ATOMS: atom_id res chain seq x y z
N MET A 1 -31.88 -14.85 38.19
CA MET A 1 -30.47 -14.79 38.66
C MET A 1 -29.56 -15.49 37.67
N ALA A 2 -29.10 -14.80 36.61
CA ALA A 2 -27.94 -15.20 35.80
C ALA A 2 -27.63 -14.10 34.76
N LEU A 3 -27.17 -12.94 35.22
CA LEU A 3 -26.49 -11.94 34.40
C LEU A 3 -25.12 -11.66 35.02
N LEU A 4 -24.20 -12.60 34.83
CA LEU A 4 -22.77 -12.37 35.04
C LEU A 4 -22.03 -12.77 33.77
N ALA A 5 -22.27 -12.00 32.71
CA ALA A 5 -21.29 -11.89 31.64
C ALA A 5 -20.14 -11.07 32.19
N CYS A 6 -19.06 -11.78 32.53
CA CYS A 6 -17.75 -11.25 32.89
C CYS A 6 -17.42 -10.02 32.02
N GLN A 7 -17.50 -8.84 32.63
CA GLN A 7 -17.00 -7.59 32.07
C GLN A 7 -15.47 -7.68 32.06
N THR A 8 -14.90 -8.33 31.04
CA THR A 8 -13.51 -8.08 30.69
C THR A 8 -13.40 -6.60 30.39
N ILE A 9 -12.65 -5.88 31.21
CA ILE A 9 -12.23 -4.48 31.06
C ILE A 9 -12.27 -4.08 29.59
N GLY A 10 -13.22 -3.19 29.24
CA GLY A 10 -13.74 -2.98 27.90
C GLY A 10 -12.74 -2.44 26.88
N VAL A 11 -11.83 -3.29 26.41
CA VAL A 11 -10.97 -2.98 25.27
C VAL A 11 -11.75 -3.30 24.00
N ASP A 12 -12.05 -2.27 23.20
CA ASP A 12 -12.69 -2.43 21.89
C ASP A 12 -11.97 -3.51 21.07
N ARG A 13 -12.72 -4.56 20.68
CA ARG A 13 -12.25 -5.73 19.91
C ARG A 13 -11.41 -5.34 18.70
N PHE A 14 -11.74 -4.21 18.07
CA PHE A 14 -10.99 -3.66 16.94
C PHE A 14 -10.38 -2.33 17.33
N SER A 15 -9.21 -2.41 17.93
CA SER A 15 -8.43 -1.28 18.41
C SER A 15 -6.95 -1.47 18.12
N THR A 16 -6.19 -0.38 18.12
CA THR A 16 -4.73 -0.43 18.01
C THR A 16 -4.06 -1.10 19.21
N ALA A 17 -4.77 -1.31 20.33
CA ALA A 17 -4.30 -2.12 21.44
C ALA A 17 -4.46 -3.63 21.17
N ASN A 18 -5.32 -4.02 20.22
CA ASN A 18 -5.59 -5.41 19.85
C ASN A 18 -5.45 -5.63 18.33
N ILE A 19 -4.24 -5.36 17.82
CA ILE A 19 -3.92 -5.46 16.40
C ILE A 19 -3.99 -6.92 15.91
N LYS A 20 -3.53 -7.88 16.73
CA LYS A 20 -3.61 -9.32 16.39
C LYS A 20 -5.03 -9.76 16.05
N SER A 21 -6.02 -9.34 16.85
CA SER A 21 -7.44 -9.63 16.55
C SER A 21 -7.92 -8.95 15.26
N CYS A 22 -7.41 -7.77 14.95
CA CYS A 22 -7.72 -7.09 13.68
C CYS A 22 -7.12 -7.86 12.50
N GLU A 23 -5.86 -8.27 12.58
CA GLU A 23 -5.19 -9.08 11.56
C GLU A 23 -5.90 -10.40 11.32
N GLU A 24 -6.25 -11.13 12.36
CA GLU A 24 -6.95 -12.42 12.24
C GLU A 24 -8.31 -12.26 11.56
N TYR A 25 -9.06 -11.21 11.91
CA TYR A 25 -10.32 -10.89 11.25
C TYR A 25 -10.12 -10.57 9.78
N VAL A 26 -9.14 -9.72 9.44
CA VAL A 26 -8.84 -9.34 8.05
C VAL A 26 -8.41 -10.56 7.25
N ARG A 27 -7.47 -11.36 7.77
CA ARG A 27 -7.03 -12.63 7.15
C ARG A 27 -8.20 -13.59 6.92
N LYS A 28 -9.14 -13.70 7.87
CA LYS A 28 -10.35 -14.53 7.71
C LYS A 28 -11.21 -14.05 6.54
N MET A 29 -11.37 -12.74 6.35
CA MET A 29 -12.12 -12.19 5.23
C MET A 29 -11.37 -12.34 3.91
N GLN A 30 -10.05 -12.14 3.90
CA GLN A 30 -9.20 -12.34 2.73
C GLN A 30 -9.24 -13.80 2.24
N ARG A 31 -9.21 -14.79 3.15
CA ARG A 31 -9.40 -16.21 2.78
C ARG A 31 -10.76 -16.50 2.14
N LYS A 32 -11.80 -15.79 2.55
CA LYS A 32 -13.13 -15.94 1.93
C LYS A 32 -13.19 -15.30 0.55
N LEU A 33 -12.51 -14.16 0.38
CA LEU A 33 -12.35 -13.51 -0.91
C LEU A 33 -11.57 -14.41 -1.88
N ASP A 34 -10.44 -14.96 -1.46
CA ASP A 34 -9.64 -15.91 -2.23
C ASP A 34 -10.47 -17.12 -2.71
N LYS A 35 -11.22 -17.76 -1.80
CA LYS A 35 -12.16 -18.83 -2.19
C LYS A 35 -13.22 -18.39 -3.20
N ALA A 36 -13.71 -17.15 -3.11
CA ALA A 36 -14.67 -16.62 -4.07
C ALA A 36 -14.03 -16.32 -5.44
N VAL A 37 -12.75 -15.93 -5.47
CA VAL A 37 -11.97 -15.77 -6.71
C VAL A 37 -11.76 -17.14 -7.36
N ALA A 38 -11.32 -18.14 -6.59
CA ALA A 38 -11.13 -19.50 -7.07
C ALA A 38 -12.43 -20.12 -7.61
N SER A 39 -13.59 -19.81 -7.02
CA SER A 39 -14.89 -20.28 -7.50
C SER A 39 -15.52 -19.41 -8.60
N GLY A 40 -14.89 -18.30 -9.00
CA GLY A 40 -15.44 -17.37 -9.98
C GLY A 40 -16.71 -16.62 -9.54
N ASP A 41 -17.01 -16.54 -8.24
CA ASP A 41 -18.23 -15.90 -7.73
C ASP A 41 -18.08 -14.38 -7.69
N VAL A 42 -18.39 -13.74 -8.83
CA VAL A 42 -18.30 -12.29 -9.02
C VAL A 42 -19.09 -11.49 -7.98
N LYS A 43 -20.25 -11.99 -7.54
CA LYS A 43 -21.09 -11.28 -6.56
C LYS A 43 -20.38 -11.23 -5.21
N ARG A 44 -19.83 -12.37 -4.77
CA ARG A 44 -19.05 -12.44 -3.52
C ARG A 44 -17.75 -11.65 -3.59
N ILE A 45 -17.02 -11.70 -4.70
CA ILE A 45 -15.79 -10.91 -4.89
C ILE A 45 -16.09 -9.42 -4.67
N ARG A 46 -17.07 -8.88 -5.39
CA ARG A 46 -17.48 -7.46 -5.25
C ARG A 46 -17.92 -7.12 -3.85
N TRP A 47 -18.67 -8.02 -3.20
CA TRP A 47 -19.13 -7.82 -1.83
C TRP A 47 -17.99 -7.78 -0.82
N TYR A 48 -17.03 -8.71 -0.88
CA TYR A 48 -15.87 -8.74 0.01
C TYR A 48 -14.97 -7.54 -0.20
N VAL A 49 -14.69 -7.16 -1.45
CA VAL A 49 -13.89 -5.95 -1.75
C VAL A 49 -14.60 -4.70 -1.21
N HIS A 50 -15.92 -4.58 -1.39
CA HIS A 50 -16.71 -3.49 -0.82
C HIS A 50 -16.67 -3.49 0.72
N LEU A 51 -16.85 -4.65 1.35
CA LEU A 51 -16.82 -4.82 2.80
C LEU A 51 -15.48 -4.37 3.38
N LEU A 52 -14.37 -4.86 2.80
CA LEU A 52 -13.01 -4.57 3.26
C LEU A 52 -12.68 -3.09 3.11
N ASN A 53 -13.05 -2.46 1.99
CA ASN A 53 -12.75 -1.04 1.77
C ASN A 53 -13.64 -0.11 2.59
N LYS A 54 -14.96 -0.31 2.61
CA LYS A 54 -15.91 0.71 3.10
C LYS A 54 -16.39 0.47 4.53
N ARG A 55 -16.73 -0.78 4.86
CA ARG A 55 -17.51 -1.12 6.06
C ARG A 55 -16.67 -1.66 7.22
N SER A 56 -15.54 -2.30 6.93
CA SER A 56 -14.72 -2.96 7.93
C SER A 56 -13.96 -1.97 8.81
N ARG A 57 -14.24 -2.00 10.11
CA ARG A 57 -13.47 -1.23 11.11
C ARG A 57 -12.07 -1.81 11.29
N ALA A 58 -11.96 -3.14 11.31
CA ALA A 58 -10.70 -3.85 11.50
C ALA A 58 -9.67 -3.45 10.44
N VAL A 59 -10.08 -3.38 9.16
CA VAL A 59 -9.21 -2.96 8.06
C VAL A 59 -8.76 -1.52 8.24
N LYS A 60 -9.67 -0.60 8.60
CA LYS A 60 -9.33 0.81 8.84
C LYS A 60 -8.33 0.98 9.98
N VAL A 61 -8.52 0.24 11.08
CA VAL A 61 -7.60 0.26 12.24
C VAL A 61 -6.24 -0.31 11.87
N LEU A 62 -6.23 -1.43 11.15
CA LEU A 62 -5.00 -2.09 10.71
C LEU A 62 -4.21 -1.22 9.73
N ALA A 63 -4.89 -0.57 8.78
CA ALA A 63 -4.26 0.37 7.85
C ALA A 63 -3.62 1.57 8.55
N VAL A 64 -4.30 2.12 9.57
CA VAL A 64 -3.70 3.16 10.41
C VAL A 64 -2.45 2.61 11.08
N TYR A 65 -2.50 1.43 11.69
CA TYR A 65 -1.35 0.83 12.35
C TYR A 65 -0.16 0.62 11.39
N HIS A 66 -0.36 0.03 10.22
CA HIS A 66 0.71 -0.17 9.22
C HIS A 66 1.36 1.17 8.85
N VAL A 67 0.57 2.21 8.57
CA VAL A 67 1.08 3.52 8.15
C VAL A 67 1.75 4.29 9.29
N THR A 68 1.22 4.20 10.52
CA THR A 68 1.71 4.99 11.65
C THR A 68 2.83 4.34 12.43
N SER A 69 2.92 3.01 12.41
CA SER A 69 3.76 2.24 13.32
C SER A 69 4.77 1.36 12.60
N GLU A 70 4.38 0.64 11.55
CA GLU A 70 5.29 -0.28 10.85
C GLU A 70 6.10 0.40 9.76
N ASN A 71 5.48 1.26 8.95
CA ASN A 71 6.15 1.86 7.80
C ASN A 71 7.24 2.86 8.20
N ASP A 72 8.46 2.69 7.68
CA ASP A 72 9.58 3.62 7.90
C ASP A 72 9.29 5.03 7.35
N GLY A 73 8.46 5.11 6.32
CA GLY A 73 7.97 6.36 5.76
C GLY A 73 7.11 7.20 6.71
N LYS A 74 6.74 6.73 7.91
CA LYS A 74 5.91 7.47 8.88
C LYS A 74 6.46 8.86 9.24
N TYR A 75 7.78 9.02 9.21
CA TYR A 75 8.47 10.27 9.52
C TYR A 75 8.55 11.26 8.35
N THR A 76 8.22 10.85 7.13
CA THR A 76 8.23 11.75 5.97
C THR A 76 6.86 12.37 5.74
N ALA A 77 6.81 13.70 5.74
CA ALA A 77 5.58 14.43 5.49
C ALA A 77 5.20 14.41 4.00
N GLY A 78 3.90 14.52 3.71
CA GLY A 78 3.42 14.80 2.37
C GLY A 78 3.48 16.30 2.05
N VAL A 79 2.61 16.74 1.15
CA VAL A 79 2.48 18.17 0.78
C VAL A 79 1.90 19.00 1.93
N ASP A 80 1.08 18.37 2.78
CA ASP A 80 0.48 18.92 3.99
C ASP A 80 1.49 19.25 5.10
N SER A 81 2.76 18.84 4.95
CA SER A 81 3.80 18.99 5.96
C SER A 81 3.53 18.27 7.28
N ILE A 82 2.56 17.34 7.30
CA ILE A 82 2.25 16.54 8.48
C ILE A 82 3.07 15.24 8.41
N ALA A 83 3.91 15.02 9.42
CA ALA A 83 4.66 13.79 9.65
C ALA A 83 4.36 13.25 11.04
N ILE A 84 4.44 11.94 11.22
CA ILE A 84 4.29 11.32 12.53
C ILE A 84 5.60 11.54 13.26
N LYS A 85 5.64 12.53 14.16
CA LYS A 85 6.81 12.75 15.01
C LYS A 85 6.95 11.57 15.96
N ARG A 86 8.18 11.27 16.41
CA ARG A 86 8.46 10.19 17.37
C ARG A 86 7.58 10.28 18.64
N ASN A 87 7.18 11.49 19.04
CA ASN A 87 6.35 11.74 20.23
C ASN A 87 4.91 12.19 19.89
N ALA A 88 4.51 12.19 18.60
CA ALA A 88 3.22 12.72 18.13
C ALA A 88 2.06 11.77 18.42
N SER A 89 1.62 11.74 19.67
CA SER A 89 0.47 10.93 20.07
C SER A 89 -0.86 11.50 19.55
N LYS A 90 -0.98 12.81 19.31
CA LYS A 90 -2.27 13.46 19.00
C LYS A 90 -2.79 13.13 17.60
N GLU A 91 -1.95 13.26 16.57
CA GLU A 91 -2.31 12.96 15.17
C GLU A 91 -2.61 11.46 15.00
N VAL A 92 -1.79 10.60 15.61
CA VAL A 92 -2.01 9.15 15.59
C VAL A 92 -3.31 8.80 16.32
N LYS A 93 -3.57 9.38 17.50
CA LYS A 93 -4.83 9.20 18.23
C LYS A 93 -6.04 9.67 17.42
N ASP A 94 -5.92 10.74 16.65
CA ASP A 94 -6.98 11.22 15.76
C ASP A 94 -7.31 10.19 14.67
N TYR A 95 -6.30 9.71 13.95
CA TYR A 95 -6.50 8.67 12.93
C TYR A 95 -7.07 7.37 13.53
N GLN A 96 -6.58 6.97 14.71
CA GLN A 96 -7.11 5.80 15.43
C GLN A 96 -8.59 5.99 15.80
N ARG A 97 -8.96 7.18 16.31
CA ARG A 97 -10.36 7.50 16.64
C ARG A 97 -11.24 7.44 15.40
N ARG A 98 -10.82 8.07 14.30
CA ARG A 98 -11.53 8.07 13.02
C ARG A 98 -11.67 6.66 12.44
N ALA A 99 -10.61 5.84 12.52
CA ALA A 99 -10.67 4.44 12.11
C ALA A 99 -11.71 3.65 12.91
N ARG A 100 -11.72 3.81 14.25
CA ARG A 100 -12.69 3.15 15.13
C ARG A 100 -14.13 3.56 14.86
N ARG A 101 -14.36 4.84 14.55
CA ARG A 101 -15.68 5.40 14.19
C ARG A 101 -16.06 5.18 12.72
N LYS A 102 -15.19 4.54 11.92
CA LYS A 102 -15.36 4.32 10.47
C LYS A 102 -15.42 5.61 9.64
N GLU A 103 -14.88 6.71 10.15
CA GLU A 103 -14.84 8.05 9.54
C GLU A 103 -13.67 8.25 8.55
N ILE A 104 -12.94 7.17 8.23
CA ILE A 104 -11.99 7.17 7.13
C ILE A 104 -12.77 6.91 5.85
N ASP A 105 -12.83 7.95 5.01
CA ASP A 105 -13.47 7.90 3.70
C ASP A 105 -12.45 7.48 2.63
N VAL A 106 -12.65 6.28 2.07
CA VAL A 106 -11.85 5.74 0.96
C VAL A 106 -12.10 6.50 -0.34
N GLN A 107 -13.27 7.12 -0.49
CA GLN A 107 -13.69 7.84 -1.69
C GLN A 107 -13.31 9.33 -1.68
N LYS A 108 -12.67 9.81 -0.61
CA LYS A 108 -12.09 11.16 -0.53
C LYS A 108 -11.26 11.47 -1.78
N LYS A 109 -11.30 12.69 -2.31
CA LYS A 109 -10.42 13.09 -3.43
C LYS A 109 -8.93 12.93 -3.05
N PRO A 110 -8.10 12.20 -3.84
CA PRO A 110 -6.66 12.12 -3.61
C PRO A 110 -6.01 13.50 -3.57
N SER A 111 -5.06 13.67 -2.67
CA SER A 111 -4.29 14.90 -2.54
C SER A 111 -3.08 14.87 -3.48
N PRO A 112 -2.56 16.04 -3.90
CA PRO A 112 -1.32 16.13 -4.65
C PRO A 112 -0.17 15.40 -3.94
N ILE A 113 0.75 14.84 -4.72
CA ILE A 113 1.88 14.07 -4.20
C ILE A 113 3.11 14.97 -4.07
N ARG A 114 3.89 14.83 -2.99
CA ARG A 114 5.15 15.59 -2.84
C ARG A 114 6.29 14.91 -3.60
N ARG A 115 6.92 15.59 -4.55
CA ARG A 115 8.12 15.07 -5.23
C ARG A 115 9.39 15.27 -4.39
N VAL A 116 10.20 14.23 -4.27
CA VAL A 116 11.55 14.21 -3.67
C VAL A 116 12.48 13.50 -4.63
N PHE A 117 13.70 14.02 -4.82
CA PHE A 117 14.69 13.38 -5.67
C PHE A 117 15.72 12.67 -4.79
N ILE A 118 15.88 11.36 -5.00
CA ILE A 118 16.89 10.55 -4.32
C ILE A 118 18.06 10.33 -5.29
N PRO A 119 19.30 10.66 -4.92
CA PRO A 119 20.45 10.43 -5.78
C PRO A 119 20.70 8.92 -5.93
N LYS A 120 21.01 8.48 -7.15
CA LYS A 120 21.56 7.16 -7.43
C LYS A 120 23.09 7.23 -7.43
N SER A 121 23.74 6.08 -7.25
CA SER A 121 25.21 5.94 -7.35
C SER A 121 25.77 6.41 -8.70
N ASN A 122 24.96 6.34 -9.76
CA ASN A 122 25.35 6.73 -11.13
C ASN A 122 25.09 8.23 -11.45
N GLY A 123 24.89 9.09 -10.46
CA GLY A 123 24.67 10.53 -10.63
C GLY A 123 23.28 10.94 -11.13
N LYS A 124 22.43 9.99 -11.56
CA LYS A 124 21.03 10.26 -11.89
C LYS A 124 20.19 10.34 -10.60
N THR A 125 19.00 10.95 -10.68
CA THR A 125 18.06 10.97 -9.55
C THR A 125 16.86 10.06 -9.82
N ARG A 126 16.30 9.46 -8.76
CA ARG A 126 15.01 8.78 -8.78
C ARG A 126 13.96 9.73 -8.19
N PRO A 127 12.91 10.12 -8.95
CA PRO A 127 11.80 10.87 -8.38
C PRO A 127 10.98 9.94 -7.48
N LEU A 128 10.78 10.34 -6.23
CA LEU A 128 9.91 9.70 -5.26
C LEU A 128 8.69 10.59 -5.03
N GLY A 129 7.50 10.00 -5.19
CA GLY A 129 6.25 10.63 -4.84
C GLY A 129 5.83 10.25 -3.41
N ILE A 130 5.80 11.22 -2.49
CA ILE A 130 5.40 11.01 -1.10
C ILE A 130 3.97 11.56 -0.89
N PRO A 131 2.96 10.69 -0.77
CA PRO A 131 1.60 11.09 -0.45
C PRO A 131 1.43 11.51 1.02
N ILE A 132 0.35 12.22 1.31
CA ILE A 132 -0.04 12.57 2.69
C ILE A 132 -0.42 11.31 3.49
N ILE A 133 -0.41 11.39 4.82
CA ILE A 133 -0.70 10.22 5.69
C ILE A 133 -2.10 9.67 5.44
N SER A 134 -3.11 10.54 5.27
CA SER A 134 -4.47 10.07 5.00
C SER A 134 -4.56 9.24 3.72
N ASP A 135 -3.80 9.61 2.70
CA ASP A 135 -3.84 8.95 1.40
C ASP A 135 -3.05 7.64 1.45
N ARG A 136 -1.97 7.57 2.23
CA ARG A 136 -1.28 6.31 2.55
C ARG A 136 -2.20 5.31 3.25
N ILE A 137 -3.00 5.77 4.21
CA ILE A 137 -3.98 4.91 4.88
C ILE A 137 -5.00 4.37 3.88
N VAL A 138 -5.51 5.22 2.98
CA VAL A 138 -6.45 4.78 1.94
C VAL A 138 -5.78 3.81 0.95
N GLN A 139 -4.54 4.06 0.55
CA GLN A 139 -3.75 3.14 -0.29
C GLN A 139 -3.58 1.78 0.38
N ASP A 140 -3.32 1.76 1.69
CA ASP A 140 -3.14 0.53 2.45
C ASP A 140 -4.44 -0.28 2.59
N ILE A 141 -5.58 0.41 2.78
CA ILE A 141 -6.92 -0.21 2.76
C ILE A 141 -7.18 -0.88 1.40
N ILE A 142 -6.91 -0.16 0.30
CA ILE A 142 -7.11 -0.68 -1.05
C ILE A 142 -6.17 -1.86 -1.31
N ARG A 143 -4.89 -1.76 -0.93
CA ARG A 143 -3.90 -2.84 -1.03
C ARG A 143 -4.42 -4.13 -0.39
N MET A 144 -4.82 -4.07 0.89
CA MET A 144 -5.33 -5.25 1.61
C MET A 144 -6.57 -5.88 0.97
N SER A 145 -7.34 -5.12 0.20
CA SER A 145 -8.54 -5.62 -0.48
C SER A 145 -8.26 -6.27 -1.84
N ILE A 146 -7.20 -5.84 -2.53
CA ILE A 146 -6.83 -6.32 -3.87
C ILE A 146 -5.80 -7.45 -3.79
N GLU A 147 -4.92 -7.42 -2.80
CA GLU A 147 -3.83 -8.38 -2.61
C GLU A 147 -4.27 -9.86 -2.67
N PRO A 148 -5.40 -10.30 -2.07
CA PRO A 148 -5.85 -11.68 -2.21
C PRO A 148 -6.25 -12.07 -3.63
N ILE A 149 -6.77 -11.11 -4.41
CA ILE A 149 -7.16 -11.32 -5.81
C ILE A 149 -5.92 -11.38 -6.69
N ALA A 150 -4.97 -10.46 -6.46
CA ALA A 150 -3.70 -10.45 -7.18
C ALA A 150 -2.89 -11.72 -6.92
N GLU A 151 -2.85 -12.21 -5.68
CA GLU A 151 -2.15 -13.43 -5.28
C GLU A 151 -2.65 -14.67 -6.04
N TYR A 152 -3.96 -14.77 -6.29
CA TYR A 152 -4.54 -15.84 -7.10
C TYR A 152 -4.07 -15.81 -8.57
N HIS A 153 -3.82 -14.62 -9.13
CA HIS A 153 -3.41 -14.45 -10.51
C HIS A 153 -1.89 -14.41 -10.71
N PHE A 154 -1.10 -14.29 -9.64
CA PHE A 154 0.36 -14.28 -9.75
C PHE A 154 0.91 -15.66 -10.08
N HIS A 155 1.91 -15.68 -10.96
CA HIS A 155 2.65 -16.89 -11.28
C HIS A 155 3.44 -17.39 -10.06
N ASP A 156 3.56 -18.71 -9.89
CA ASP A 156 4.22 -19.33 -8.72
C ASP A 156 5.70 -18.93 -8.58
N ASN A 157 6.39 -18.74 -9.71
CA ASN A 157 7.79 -18.31 -9.76
C ASN A 157 7.98 -16.78 -9.64
N SER A 158 6.94 -16.02 -9.30
CA SER A 158 7.05 -14.59 -8.98
C SER A 158 7.26 -14.42 -7.48
N TYR A 159 8.37 -13.82 -7.06
CA TYR A 159 8.71 -13.70 -5.63
C TYR A 159 8.66 -12.26 -5.10
N GLY A 160 8.81 -11.26 -5.97
CA GLY A 160 8.89 -9.85 -5.56
C GLY A 160 7.55 -9.28 -5.07
N PHE A 161 7.59 -8.47 -4.02
CA PHE A 161 6.45 -7.69 -3.48
C PHE A 161 5.23 -8.53 -3.04
N ARG A 162 5.42 -9.83 -2.76
CA ARG A 162 4.35 -10.73 -2.32
C ARG A 162 4.46 -11.02 -0.83
N PRO A 163 3.32 -11.11 -0.10
CA PRO A 163 3.35 -11.54 1.29
C PRO A 163 3.85 -12.98 1.40
N LYS A 164 4.68 -13.26 2.42
CA LYS A 164 5.23 -14.61 2.71
C LYS A 164 6.10 -15.22 1.60
N ARG A 165 6.62 -14.40 0.68
CA ARG A 165 7.66 -14.78 -0.28
C ARG A 165 8.86 -13.86 -0.08
N SER A 166 10.06 -14.40 -0.19
CA SER A 166 11.31 -13.69 0.03
C SER A 166 12.33 -13.96 -1.08
N CYS A 167 13.40 -13.16 -1.13
CA CYS A 167 14.52 -13.39 -2.04
C CYS A 167 15.18 -14.77 -1.80
N HIS A 168 15.16 -15.27 -0.56
CA HIS A 168 15.70 -16.58 -0.23
C HIS A 168 14.90 -17.73 -0.88
N ASP A 169 13.58 -17.57 -1.03
CA ASP A 169 12.75 -18.57 -1.71
C ASP A 169 13.10 -18.64 -3.20
N ALA A 170 13.40 -17.50 -3.83
CA ALA A 170 13.84 -17.43 -5.22
C ALA A 170 15.21 -18.11 -5.40
N ILE A 171 16.16 -17.85 -4.49
CA ILE A 171 17.48 -18.49 -4.48
C ILE A 171 17.33 -20.01 -4.29
N GLY A 172 16.50 -20.45 -3.35
CA GLY A 172 16.24 -21.87 -3.12
C GLY A 172 15.62 -22.56 -4.33
N HIS A 173 14.66 -21.91 -5.00
CA HIS A 173 14.08 -22.43 -6.23
C HIS A 173 15.15 -22.53 -7.34
N LEU A 174 15.97 -21.51 -7.53
CA LEU A 174 17.05 -21.52 -8.51
C LEU A 174 18.06 -22.63 -8.23
N PHE A 175 18.48 -22.79 -6.98
CA PHE A 175 19.38 -23.86 -6.55
C PHE A 175 18.81 -25.24 -6.87
N SER A 176 17.52 -25.48 -6.57
CA SER A 176 16.86 -26.76 -6.88
C SER A 176 16.79 -27.09 -8.38
N LYS A 177 16.81 -26.07 -9.25
CA LYS A 177 16.75 -26.22 -10.71
C LYS A 177 18.13 -26.34 -11.35
N LEU A 178 19.13 -25.65 -10.81
CA LEU A 178 20.48 -25.60 -11.39
C LEU A 178 21.47 -26.61 -10.80
N SER A 179 21.15 -27.26 -9.68
CA SER A 179 22.06 -28.22 -9.01
C SER A 179 21.99 -29.65 -9.55
N LYS A 180 21.08 -29.94 -10.49
CA LYS A 180 20.86 -31.30 -11.00
C LYS A 180 21.74 -31.58 -12.22
N ARG A 181 21.98 -32.87 -12.51
CA ARG A 181 22.77 -33.30 -13.68
C ARG A 181 22.15 -32.87 -15.02
N ASP A 182 20.83 -32.73 -15.06
CA ASP A 182 20.02 -32.27 -16.21
C ASP A 182 19.76 -30.74 -16.18
N SER A 183 20.55 -29.97 -15.42
CA SER A 183 20.36 -28.53 -15.29
C SER A 183 20.55 -27.78 -16.62
N PRO A 184 19.76 -26.72 -16.87
CA PRO A 184 20.01 -25.80 -17.98
C PRO A 184 21.43 -25.23 -17.95
N GLN A 185 22.11 -25.22 -19.09
CA GLN A 185 23.49 -24.73 -19.22
C GLN A 185 23.57 -23.20 -19.45
N TRP A 186 22.45 -22.57 -19.79
CA TRP A 186 22.38 -21.16 -20.16
C TRP A 186 21.34 -20.43 -19.32
N ILE A 187 21.70 -19.23 -18.85
CA ILE A 187 20.82 -18.32 -18.12
C ILE A 187 20.74 -17.03 -18.91
N ILE A 188 19.51 -16.55 -19.12
CA ILE A 188 19.27 -15.25 -19.75
C ILE A 188 18.95 -14.26 -18.64
N GLU A 189 19.84 -13.29 -18.44
CA GLU A 189 19.61 -12.17 -17.53
C GLU A 189 18.93 -11.03 -18.28
N GLY A 190 17.85 -10.49 -17.71
CA GLY A 190 17.14 -9.35 -18.27
C GLY A 190 16.57 -8.46 -17.16
N ASP A 191 16.67 -7.15 -17.35
CA ASP A 191 16.08 -6.14 -16.47
C ASP A 191 15.22 -5.15 -17.28
N LEU A 192 14.14 -4.67 -16.66
CA LEU A 192 13.20 -3.75 -17.29
C LEU A 192 13.62 -2.30 -17.05
N LYS A 193 14.01 -1.61 -18.13
CA LYS A 193 14.36 -0.18 -18.07
C LYS A 193 13.15 0.68 -17.71
N GLY A 194 13.24 1.37 -16.57
CA GLY A 194 12.24 2.35 -16.16
C GLY A 194 10.87 1.74 -15.86
N CYS A 195 10.84 0.54 -15.26
CA CYS A 195 9.61 -0.22 -14.98
C CYS A 195 8.48 0.66 -14.43
N PHE A 196 8.68 1.38 -13.31
CA PHE A 196 7.61 2.19 -12.71
C PHE A 196 7.17 3.42 -13.51
N ASP A 197 8.08 3.99 -14.31
CA ASP A 197 7.81 5.21 -15.07
C ASP A 197 7.04 4.90 -16.38
N ASN A 198 7.17 3.68 -16.90
CA ASN A 198 6.64 3.26 -18.20
C ASN A 198 5.43 2.31 -18.11
N ILE A 199 4.89 2.02 -16.92
CA ILE A 199 3.70 1.16 -16.80
C ILE A 199 2.47 1.89 -17.35
N SER A 200 1.79 1.25 -18.31
CA SER A 200 0.52 1.74 -18.83
C SER A 200 -0.55 1.72 -17.73
N HIS A 201 -1.01 2.91 -17.34
CA HIS A 201 -2.13 3.05 -16.41
C HIS A 201 -3.40 2.40 -16.95
N GLU A 202 -3.63 2.46 -18.26
CA GLU A 202 -4.80 1.84 -18.90
C GLU A 202 -4.78 0.32 -18.74
N HIS A 203 -3.61 -0.30 -18.88
CA HIS A 203 -3.45 -1.74 -18.69
C HIS A 203 -3.79 -2.15 -17.25
N ILE A 204 -3.28 -1.42 -16.24
CA ILE A 204 -3.63 -1.68 -14.83
C ILE A 204 -5.15 -1.61 -14.63
N ILE A 205 -5.77 -0.54 -15.11
CA ILE A 205 -7.21 -0.31 -14.93
C ILE A 205 -8.03 -1.41 -15.62
N LYS A 206 -7.63 -1.82 -16.83
CA LYS A 206 -8.27 -2.94 -17.54
C LYS A 206 -8.15 -4.25 -16.77
N THR A 207 -6.98 -4.55 -16.23
CA THR A 207 -6.75 -5.75 -15.41
C THR A 207 -7.58 -5.74 -14.14
N MET A 208 -7.72 -4.59 -13.48
CA MET A 208 -8.61 -4.47 -12.30
C MET A 208 -10.07 -4.75 -12.62
N PHE A 209 -10.57 -4.33 -13.79
CA PHE A 209 -11.92 -4.67 -14.24
C PHE A 209 -12.07 -6.16 -14.55
N LEU A 210 -11.05 -6.77 -15.17
CA LEU A 210 -11.02 -8.21 -15.44
C LEU A 210 -11.09 -9.03 -14.14
N TRP A 211 -10.40 -8.58 -13.09
CA TRP A 211 -10.44 -9.15 -11.74
C TRP A 211 -11.73 -8.83 -10.95
N HIS A 212 -12.74 -8.27 -11.63
CA HIS A 212 -14.05 -7.96 -11.06
C HIS A 212 -14.04 -6.99 -9.86
N ILE A 213 -13.01 -6.15 -9.75
CA ILE A 213 -12.93 -5.12 -8.72
C ILE A 213 -14.07 -4.10 -8.93
N PRO A 214 -14.78 -3.67 -7.86
CA PRO A 214 -15.85 -2.69 -7.98
C PRO A 214 -15.42 -1.38 -8.64
N LYS A 215 -16.27 -0.85 -9.54
CA LYS A 215 -15.97 0.34 -10.37
C LYS A 215 -15.53 1.55 -9.54
N ASP A 216 -16.10 1.74 -8.37
CA ASP A 216 -15.80 2.85 -7.48
C ASP A 216 -14.38 2.78 -6.88
N ILE A 217 -13.84 1.57 -6.68
CA ILE A 217 -12.46 1.37 -6.24
C ILE A 217 -11.50 1.57 -7.43
N VAL A 218 -11.86 1.04 -8.61
CA VAL A 218 -11.06 1.24 -9.83
C VAL A 218 -10.93 2.72 -10.16
N GLU A 219 -12.04 3.47 -10.12
CA GLU A 219 -12.05 4.91 -10.37
C GLU A 219 -11.25 5.68 -9.31
N LYS A 220 -11.29 5.23 -8.06
CA LYS A 220 -10.45 5.79 -7.00
C LYS A 220 -8.96 5.60 -7.29
N VAL A 221 -8.54 4.42 -7.75
CA VAL A 221 -7.15 4.16 -8.16
C VAL A 221 -6.77 4.97 -9.39
N ARG A 222 -7.67 5.10 -10.38
CA ARG A 222 -7.47 5.99 -11.54
C ARG A 222 -7.18 7.43 -11.11
N LYS A 223 -7.96 7.97 -10.17
CA LYS A 223 -7.73 9.31 -9.60
C LYS A 223 -6.41 9.42 -8.84
N MET A 224 -5.95 8.35 -8.18
CA MET A 224 -4.64 8.33 -7.53
C MET A 224 -3.51 8.43 -8.55
N PHE A 225 -3.58 7.71 -9.68
CA PHE A 225 -2.59 7.82 -10.76
C PHE A 225 -2.57 9.20 -11.41
N ALA A 226 -3.73 9.84 -11.56
CA ALA A 226 -3.84 11.19 -12.14
C ALA A 226 -3.50 12.34 -11.16
N SER A 227 -3.06 12.03 -9.93
CA SER A 227 -2.82 13.06 -8.92
C SER A 227 -1.57 13.89 -9.26
N PRO A 228 -1.69 15.22 -9.46
CA PRO A 228 -0.57 16.03 -9.91
C PRO A 228 0.50 16.12 -8.82
N PRO A 229 1.79 15.99 -9.18
CA PRO A 229 2.88 16.19 -8.25
C PRO A 229 3.04 17.68 -7.92
N ARG A 230 3.27 18.00 -6.65
CA ARG A 230 3.71 19.34 -6.21
C ARG A 230 5.14 19.29 -5.70
N CYS A 231 5.96 20.20 -6.22
CA CYS A 231 7.25 20.52 -5.62
C CYS A 231 7.00 21.43 -4.41
N LYS A 232 7.58 21.12 -3.25
CA LYS A 232 7.65 22.12 -2.17
C LYS A 232 8.55 23.26 -2.67
N PRO A 233 8.21 24.54 -2.43
CA PRO A 233 9.21 25.59 -2.51
C PRO A 233 10.34 25.20 -1.56
N PHE A 234 11.57 25.21 -2.08
CA PHE A 234 12.78 24.96 -1.30
C PHE A 234 12.80 26.02 -0.19
N ARG A 235 12.44 25.65 1.04
CA ARG A 235 12.65 26.55 2.19
C ARG A 235 14.17 26.68 2.29
N ARG A 236 14.61 27.94 2.22
CA ARG A 236 16.00 28.41 2.28
C ARG A 236 16.64 27.90 3.58
N TRP A 237 17.14 26.66 3.57
CA TRP A 237 18.06 26.19 4.59
C TRP A 237 19.40 26.87 4.31
N HIS A 238 20.03 27.34 5.38
CA HIS A 238 21.25 28.13 5.37
C HIS A 238 22.24 27.68 4.29
N LEU A 239 22.64 28.66 3.49
CA LEU A 239 23.86 28.64 2.70
C LEU A 239 24.99 28.13 3.59
N LEU A 240 25.45 26.90 3.32
CA LEU A 240 26.83 26.44 3.44
C LEU A 240 26.84 24.99 2.92
N PHE A 241 27.49 24.81 1.77
CA PHE A 241 27.77 23.53 1.09
C PHE A 241 26.62 22.79 0.39
N CYS A 242 26.28 23.24 -0.83
CA CYS A 242 26.11 22.35 -1.99
C CYS A 242 26.07 23.18 -3.29
N PRO A 243 27.15 23.26 -4.09
CA PRO A 243 27.07 23.84 -5.42
C PRO A 243 26.47 22.79 -6.37
N THR A 244 25.58 23.23 -7.27
CA THR A 244 25.10 22.49 -8.46
C THR A 244 23.95 21.48 -8.31
N VAL A 245 22.78 21.92 -7.85
CA VAL A 245 21.52 21.35 -8.38
C VAL A 245 20.57 22.50 -8.74
N ARG A 246 20.68 23.00 -9.97
CA ARG A 246 19.64 23.87 -10.55
C ARG A 246 18.37 23.02 -10.71
N CYS A 247 17.34 23.37 -9.96
CA CYS A 247 15.98 22.90 -10.18
C CYS A 247 15.59 23.23 -11.64
N PRO A 248 15.22 22.26 -12.49
CA PRO A 248 14.72 22.57 -13.81
C PRO A 248 13.38 23.28 -13.65
N LYS A 249 13.41 24.61 -13.80
CA LYS A 249 12.23 25.45 -13.95
C LYS A 249 11.47 24.98 -15.20
N ARG A 250 10.14 24.98 -15.10
CA ARG A 250 9.12 24.68 -16.13
C ARG A 250 8.64 23.23 -16.16
N CYS A 251 7.67 22.94 -15.29
CA CYS A 251 6.55 22.08 -15.68
C CYS A 251 5.64 22.95 -16.56
N HIS A 252 5.69 22.74 -17.88
CA HIS A 252 4.57 23.10 -18.75
C HIS A 252 3.60 21.91 -18.79
N ILE A 253 2.32 22.29 -18.92
CA ILE A 253 1.09 21.51 -18.78
C ILE A 253 1.09 20.25 -19.66
#